data_AF-A0A7S0CDI7-F1
#
_entry.id   AF-A0A7S0CDI7-F1
#
_cell.length_a   1.000
_cell.length_b   1.000
_cell.length_c   1.000
_cell.angle_alpha   90.00
_cell.angle_beta   90.00
_cell.angle_gamma   90.00
#
_symmetry.space_group_name_H-M   'P 1'
#
loop_
_entity.id
_entity.type
_entity.pdbx_description
1 polymer ?
#
loop_
_entity_poly.entity_id
_entity_poly.type
_entity_poly.pdbx_seq_one_letter_code
_entity_poly.pdbx_strand_id
1 'polypeptide(L)'
;GRTTPWNTAAVWNVPKLSLAGFSLVGEGLHRDEIADDGSLVAGGVEEVSTIALLQKILPNTADAKLLPLPDVVWDQTFDDDERKKWHERKMASKVSRPAKHLQLLGLTDADSYALHFPNVK
;
A
#
# COMPACT_ATOMS: atom_id res chain seq x y z
N GLY A 1 -1.57 -3.67 2.46
CA GLY A 1 -2.32 -2.48 2.87
C GLY A 1 -1.87 -1.97 4.22
N ARG A 2 -2.52 -2.37 5.32
CA ARG A 2 -2.22 -1.85 6.67
C ARG A 2 -0.79 -2.10 7.18
N THR A 3 -0.11 -3.10 6.63
CA THR A 3 1.26 -3.50 6.97
C THR A 3 2.30 -3.04 5.94
N THR A 4 1.88 -2.31 4.91
CA THR A 4 2.75 -1.70 3.91
C THR A 4 3.14 -0.30 4.40
N PRO A 5 4.38 0.18 4.26
CA PRO A 5 4.73 1.56 4.62
C PRO A 5 3.98 2.56 3.73
N TRP A 6 3.52 3.66 4.33
CA TRP A 6 2.70 4.69 3.66
C TRP A 6 3.54 5.96 3.47
N ASN A 7 3.72 6.40 2.23
CA ASN A 7 4.18 7.69 1.66
C ASN A 7 5.29 8.53 2.33
N THR A 8 5.45 8.57 3.65
CA THR A 8 6.39 9.49 4.32
C THR A 8 7.74 8.86 4.66
N ALA A 9 7.84 7.53 4.73
CA ALA A 9 9.08 6.83 5.12
C ALA A 9 9.45 5.64 4.21
N ALA A 10 8.86 5.55 3.02
CA ALA A 10 9.19 4.50 2.06
C ALA A 10 10.45 4.88 1.26
N VAL A 11 11.41 3.96 1.21
CA VAL A 11 12.63 4.10 0.39
C VAL A 11 12.58 3.07 -0.74
N TRP A 12 12.77 3.53 -1.97
CA TRP A 12 12.68 2.70 -3.16
C TRP A 12 14.04 2.49 -3.81
N ASN A 13 14.29 1.26 -4.26
CA ASN A 13 15.41 0.99 -5.17
C ASN A 13 15.05 1.54 -6.56
N VAL A 14 15.64 2.68 -6.93
CA VAL A 14 15.29 3.40 -8.16
C VAL A 14 15.40 2.55 -9.43
N PRO A 15 16.48 1.76 -9.66
CA PRO A 15 16.56 0.86 -10.80
C PRO A 15 15.37 -0.11 -10.88
N LYS A 16 14.96 -0.72 -9.77
CA LYS A 16 13.79 -1.63 -9.76
C LYS A 16 12.50 -0.86 -10.00
N LEU A 17 12.31 0.28 -9.32
CA LEU A 17 11.11 1.11 -9.47
C LEU A 17 10.92 1.56 -10.92
N SER A 18 12.00 1.87 -11.66
CA SER A 18 11.92 2.30 -13.06
C SER A 18 11.32 1.26 -14.02
N LEU A 19 11.23 -0.01 -13.63
CA LEU A 19 10.63 -1.06 -14.47
C LEU A 19 9.10 -1.00 -14.50
N ALA A 20 8.48 -0.39 -13.48
CA ALA A 20 7.04 -0.35 -13.31
C ALA A 20 6.50 1.07 -13.12
N GLY A 21 7.24 1.92 -12.40
CA GLY A 21 6.74 3.17 -11.84
C GLY A 21 5.61 2.93 -10.83
N PHE A 22 4.95 4.01 -10.43
CA PHE A 22 3.66 3.91 -9.75
C PHE A 22 2.57 3.76 -10.81
N SER A 23 1.80 2.68 -10.73
CA SER A 23 0.77 2.39 -11.73
C SER A 23 -0.39 3.38 -11.63
N LEU A 24 -1.00 3.72 -12.78
CA LEU A 24 -2.21 4.56 -12.83
C LEU A 24 -3.39 3.97 -12.06
N VAL A 25 -3.40 2.65 -11.84
CA VAL A 25 -4.37 1.98 -10.98
C VAL A 25 -4.23 2.44 -9.52
N GLY A 26 -2.99 2.59 -9.04
CA GLY A 26 -2.67 3.13 -7.70
C GLY A 26 -3.22 4.54 -7.47
N GLU A 27 -3.26 5.34 -8.53
CA GLU A 27 -3.76 6.72 -8.56
C GLU A 27 -5.29 6.83 -8.66
N GLY A 28 -6.00 5.70 -8.84
CA GLY A 28 -7.46 5.74 -9.04
C GLY A 28 -7.89 6.11 -10.47
N LEU A 29 -6.99 6.04 -11.46
CA LEU A 29 -7.25 6.43 -12.84
C LEU A 29 -7.76 5.25 -13.69
N HIS A 30 -8.82 4.61 -13.23
CA HIS A 30 -9.58 3.59 -13.97
C HIS A 30 -10.99 4.13 -14.19
N ARG A 31 -11.21 4.67 -15.39
CA ARG A 31 -12.52 5.18 -15.79
C ARG A 31 -13.54 4.03 -15.74
N ASP A 32 -14.71 4.33 -15.20
CA ASP A 32 -15.90 3.48 -15.19
C ASP A 32 -15.88 2.27 -14.24
N GLU A 33 -14.82 2.10 -13.43
CA GLU A 33 -14.78 1.05 -12.40
C GLU A 33 -15.45 1.49 -11.09
N ILE A 34 -16.38 0.66 -10.64
CA ILE A 34 -17.18 0.88 -9.43
C ILE A 34 -16.67 -0.05 -8.32
N ALA A 35 -16.44 0.50 -7.14
CA ALA A 35 -16.14 -0.24 -5.93
C ALA A 35 -17.40 -0.95 -5.41
N ASP A 36 -17.23 -1.92 -4.49
CA ASP A 36 -18.34 -2.72 -3.96
C ASP A 36 -19.45 -1.89 -3.29
N ASP A 37 -19.14 -0.65 -2.88
CA ASP A 37 -20.07 0.31 -2.28
C ASP A 37 -20.76 1.26 -3.28
N GLY A 38 -20.57 1.04 -4.59
CA GLY A 38 -21.16 1.87 -5.64
C GLY A 38 -20.39 3.16 -5.94
N SER A 39 -19.29 3.44 -5.24
CA SER A 39 -18.44 4.60 -5.48
C SER A 39 -17.38 4.35 -6.56
N LEU A 40 -16.78 5.41 -7.10
CA LEU A 40 -15.59 5.25 -7.94
C LEU A 40 -14.45 4.68 -7.11
N VAL A 41 -13.74 3.71 -7.68
CA VAL A 41 -12.58 3.13 -7.01
C VAL A 41 -11.53 4.23 -6.76
N ALA A 42 -11.12 4.35 -5.50
CA ALA A 42 -10.24 5.42 -5.05
C ALA A 42 -8.76 5.00 -5.06
N GLY A 43 -7.88 5.95 -5.38
CA GLY A 43 -6.43 5.79 -5.27
C GLY A 43 -5.87 6.00 -3.85
N GLY A 44 -4.55 6.19 -3.77
CA GLY A 44 -3.83 6.59 -2.55
C GLY A 44 -3.29 5.44 -1.71
N VAL A 45 -2.96 4.31 -2.36
CA VAL A 45 -2.31 3.11 -1.79
C VAL A 45 -1.34 2.47 -2.80
N GLU A 46 -0.64 3.31 -3.55
CA GLU A 46 0.16 2.95 -4.72
C GLU A 46 1.30 1.98 -4.40
N GLU A 47 1.77 1.94 -3.15
CA GLU A 47 2.88 1.09 -2.75
C GLU A 47 2.54 -0.39 -2.87
N VAL A 48 1.29 -0.79 -2.56
CA VAL A 48 0.89 -2.20 -2.61
C VAL A 48 0.88 -2.71 -4.06
N SER A 49 0.25 -1.97 -4.96
CA SER A 49 0.18 -2.34 -6.37
C SER A 49 1.56 -2.32 -7.03
N THR A 50 2.39 -1.35 -6.67
CA THR A 50 3.78 -1.24 -7.17
C THR A 50 4.66 -2.39 -6.66
N ILE A 51 4.61 -2.71 -5.37
CA ILE A 51 5.34 -3.85 -4.79
C ILE A 51 4.92 -5.15 -5.46
N ALA A 52 3.61 -5.37 -5.59
CA ALA A 52 3.09 -6.61 -6.17
C ALA A 52 3.53 -6.79 -7.63
N LEU A 53 3.46 -5.71 -8.42
CA LEU A 53 3.90 -5.73 -9.80
C LEU A 53 5.40 -5.99 -9.92
N LEU A 54 6.22 -5.35 -9.07
CA LEU A 54 7.66 -5.59 -9.04
C LEU A 54 8.01 -7.01 -8.58
N GLN A 55 7.30 -7.56 -7.62
CA GLN A 55 7.46 -8.96 -7.18
C GLN A 55 7.05 -9.94 -8.27
N LYS A 56 6.07 -9.60 -9.10
CA LYS A 56 5.72 -10.40 -10.27
C LYS A 56 6.81 -10.38 -11.34
N ILE A 57 7.38 -9.21 -11.62
CA ILE A 57 8.42 -9.02 -12.65
C ILE A 57 9.78 -9.57 -12.19
N LEU A 58 10.11 -9.41 -10.91
CA LEU A 58 11.41 -9.73 -10.30
C LEU A 58 11.24 -10.61 -9.04
N PRO A 59 10.73 -11.83 -9.17
CA PRO A 59 10.30 -12.66 -8.02
C PRO A 59 11.37 -12.94 -6.97
N ASN A 60 12.65 -12.95 -7.38
CA ASN A 60 13.76 -13.28 -6.49
C ASN A 60 14.53 -12.06 -5.98
N THR A 61 14.17 -10.85 -6.40
CA THR A 61 14.97 -9.65 -6.04
C THR A 61 14.14 -8.44 -5.63
N ALA A 62 12.83 -8.39 -5.88
CA ALA A 62 11.96 -7.30 -5.48
C ALA A 62 11.38 -7.48 -4.05
N ASP A 63 12.26 -7.65 -3.06
CA ASP A 63 11.82 -7.70 -1.66
C ASP A 63 11.32 -6.33 -1.18
N ALA A 64 10.16 -6.31 -0.54
CA ALA A 64 9.70 -5.19 0.27
C ALA A 64 9.98 -5.49 1.74
N LYS A 65 10.61 -4.57 2.46
CA LYS A 65 11.03 -4.78 3.86
C LYS A 65 10.41 -3.70 4.74
N LEU A 66 9.75 -4.12 5.82
CA LEU A 66 9.28 -3.23 6.86
C LEU A 66 10.28 -3.26 8.01
N LEU A 67 10.92 -2.12 8.26
CA LEU A 67 11.92 -1.93 9.29
C LEU A 67 11.33 -1.14 10.46
N PRO A 68 11.28 -1.70 11.68
CA PRO A 68 10.94 -0.93 12.86
C PRO A 68 12.08 0.01 13.22
N LEU A 69 11.73 1.24 13.63
CA LEU A 69 12.68 2.21 14.16
C LEU A 69 12.44 2.30 15.68
N PRO A 70 13.39 1.87 16.53
CA PRO A 70 13.15 1.68 17.96
C PRO A 70 12.74 2.96 18.69
N ASP A 71 13.22 4.11 18.25
CA ASP A 71 12.96 5.40 18.88
C ASP A 71 11.83 6.20 18.21
N VAL A 72 11.11 5.59 17.26
CA VAL A 72 10.01 6.25 16.53
C VAL A 72 8.69 5.57 16.89
N VAL A 73 7.89 6.27 17.68
CA VAL A 73 6.51 5.86 18.00
C VAL A 73 5.55 6.68 17.17
N TRP A 74 4.68 6.00 16.42
CA TRP A 74 3.60 6.66 15.69
C TRP A 74 2.47 6.97 16.67
N ASP A 75 2.28 8.26 16.98
CA ASP A 75 1.18 8.68 17.84
C ASP A 75 -0.16 8.52 17.10
N GLN A 76 -1.05 7.75 17.71
CA GLN A 76 -2.42 7.51 17.24
C GLN A 76 -3.45 7.92 18.30
N THR A 77 -3.03 8.66 19.32
CA THR A 77 -3.95 9.27 20.27
C THR A 77 -4.65 10.44 19.58
N PHE A 78 -5.97 10.45 19.68
CA PHE A 78 -6.81 11.51 19.10
C PHE A 78 -7.74 11.99 20.20
N ASP A 79 -7.72 13.29 20.50
CA ASP A 79 -8.60 13.87 21.53
C ASP A 79 -10.01 14.13 21.00
N ASP A 80 -10.16 14.20 19.67
CA ASP A 80 -11.43 14.45 18.98
C ASP A 80 -12.06 13.16 18.42
N ASP A 81 -13.34 12.97 18.72
CA ASP A 81 -14.10 11.79 18.28
C ASP A 81 -14.38 11.79 16.77
N GLU A 82 -14.49 12.95 16.13
CA GLU A 82 -14.60 13.00 14.67
C GLU A 82 -13.30 12.53 14.01
N ARG A 83 -12.15 12.93 14.57
CA ARG A 83 -10.83 12.49 14.12
C ARG A 83 -10.62 10.98 14.27
N LYS A 84 -11.08 10.38 15.37
CA LYS A 84 -11.06 8.91 15.55
C LYS A 84 -11.88 8.20 14.47
N LYS A 85 -13.13 8.61 14.28
CA LYS A 85 -14.01 8.05 13.24
C LYS A 85 -13.44 8.24 11.83
N TRP A 86 -12.80 9.37 11.57
CA TRP A 86 -12.10 9.60 10.31
C TRP A 86 -10.90 8.68 10.15
N HIS A 87 -10.09 8.50 11.20
CA HIS A 87 -8.96 7.58 11.19
C HIS A 87 -9.41 6.15 10.90
N GLU A 88 -10.45 5.65 11.58
CA GLU A 88 -11.01 4.32 11.36
C GLU A 88 -11.47 4.12 9.91
N ARG A 89 -12.23 5.09 9.37
CA ARG A 89 -12.67 5.08 7.96
C ARG A 89 -11.47 5.06 7.00
N LYS A 90 -10.46 5.88 7.27
CA LYS A 90 -9.20 5.88 6.50
C LYS A 90 -8.50 4.54 6.59
N MET A 91 -8.40 3.93 7.78
CA MET A 91 -7.77 2.63 7.98
C MET A 91 -8.53 1.49 7.33
N ALA A 92 -9.87 1.57 7.25
CA ALA A 92 -10.70 0.62 6.50
C ALA A 92 -10.42 0.69 5.00
N SER A 93 -10.32 1.91 4.44
CA SER A 93 -10.01 2.08 3.02
C SER A 93 -8.62 1.56 2.62
N LYS A 94 -7.71 1.34 3.58
CA LYS A 94 -6.39 0.73 3.37
C LYS A 94 -6.42 -0.77 3.10
N VAL A 95 -7.58 -1.40 3.23
CA VAL A 95 -7.80 -2.82 2.96
C VAL A 95 -8.52 -2.99 1.62
N SER A 96 -9.62 -2.26 1.41
CA SER A 96 -10.43 -2.39 0.20
C SER A 96 -9.74 -1.85 -1.06
N ARG A 97 -9.07 -0.69 -0.99
CA ARG A 97 -8.44 -0.07 -2.17
C ARG A 97 -7.33 -0.93 -2.77
N PRO A 98 -6.33 -1.43 -1.99
CA PRO A 98 -5.29 -2.27 -2.58
C PRO A 98 -5.81 -3.56 -3.18
N ALA A 99 -6.81 -4.19 -2.57
CA ALA A 99 -7.41 -5.41 -3.10
C ALA A 99 -8.00 -5.18 -4.51
N LYS A 100 -8.74 -4.08 -4.69
CA LYS A 100 -9.26 -3.69 -6.01
C LYS A 100 -8.14 -3.35 -6.99
N HIS A 101 -7.06 -2.70 -6.54
CA HIS A 101 -5.90 -2.41 -7.40
C HIS A 101 -5.22 -3.68 -7.90
N LEU A 102 -5.03 -4.68 -7.02
CA LEU A 102 -4.47 -5.97 -7.41
C LEU A 102 -5.39 -6.69 -8.40
N GLN A 103 -6.71 -6.70 -8.16
CA GLN A 103 -7.68 -7.28 -9.08
C GLN A 103 -7.59 -6.66 -10.48
N LEU A 104 -7.53 -5.32 -10.57
CA LEU A 104 -7.44 -4.60 -11.84
C LEU A 104 -6.11 -4.86 -12.58
N LEU A 105 -5.05 -5.17 -11.86
CA LEU A 105 -3.76 -5.57 -12.42
C LEU A 105 -3.66 -7.07 -12.73
N GLY A 106 -4.70 -7.86 -12.45
CA GLY A 106 -4.68 -9.32 -12.59
C GLY A 106 -3.74 -10.00 -11.59
N LEU A 107 -3.53 -9.38 -10.44
CA LEU A 107 -2.68 -9.85 -9.33
C LEU A 107 -3.53 -10.29 -8.15
N THR A 108 -2.92 -11.06 -7.25
CA THR A 108 -3.52 -11.56 -6.02
C THR A 108 -2.72 -11.11 -4.79
N ASP A 109 -3.28 -11.30 -3.60
CA ASP A 109 -2.55 -11.05 -2.35
C ASP A 109 -1.25 -11.88 -2.24
N ALA A 110 -1.19 -13.05 -2.90
CA ALA A 110 0.03 -13.88 -2.93
C ALA A 110 1.15 -13.25 -3.76
N ASP A 111 0.83 -12.33 -4.67
CA ASP A 111 1.80 -11.60 -5.47
C ASP A 111 2.37 -10.38 -4.72
N SER A 112 1.86 -10.06 -3.51
CA SER A 112 2.29 -8.92 -2.70
C SER A 112 2.63 -9.32 -1.26
N TYR A 113 3.89 -9.21 -0.88
CA TYR A 113 4.32 -9.42 0.50
C TYR A 113 5.35 -8.39 0.96
N ALA A 114 5.30 -8.07 2.26
CA ALA A 114 6.35 -7.31 2.95
C ALA A 114 6.98 -8.22 4.01
N LEU A 115 8.31 -8.25 4.04
CA LEU A 115 9.08 -8.95 5.05
C LEU A 115 9.21 -8.05 6.28
N HIS A 116 8.69 -8.51 7.41
CA HIS A 116 8.80 -7.81 8.69
C HIS A 116 10.07 -8.26 9.40
N PHE A 117 11.01 -7.34 9.58
CA PHE A 117 12.23 -7.62 10.34
C PHE A 117 12.03 -7.18 11.79
N PRO A 118 12.36 -8.02 12.78
CA PRO A 118 12.45 -7.55 14.16
C PRO A 118 13.58 -6.51 14.26
N ASN A 119 13.53 -5.65 15.29
CA ASN A 119 14.53 -4.61 15.56
C ASN A 119 15.95 -5.12 15.27
N VAL A 120 16.60 -4.53 14.26
CA VAL A 120 18.03 -4.73 14.02
C VAL A 120 18.74 -3.97 15.15
N LYS A 121 19.36 -4.73 16.06
CA LYS A 121 20.16 -4.18 17.17
C LYS A 121 21.36 -3.41 16.64
#